data_AF-A0A3M3JK66-F1
#
_entry.id   AF-A0A3M3JK66-F1
#
_cell.length_a   1.000
_cell.length_b   1.000
_cell.length_c   1.000
_cell.angle_alpha   90.00
_cell.angle_beta   90.00
_cell.angle_gamma   90.00
#
_symmetry.space_group_name_H-M   'P 1'
#
loop_
_entity.id
_entity.type
_entity.pdbx_description
1 polymer ?
#
loop_
_entity_poly.entity_id
_entity_poly.type
_entity_poly.pdbx_seq_one_letter_code
_entity_poly.pdbx_strand_id
1 'polypeptide(L)' 'VHEQIIALKGGGCSIAETARLAGFSVSQVKRVWAQHLAAKADV' A
#
# COMPACT_ATOMS: atom_id res chain seq x y z
N VAL A 1 5.61 -6.40 6.38
CA VAL A 1 5.91 -5.75 5.07
C VAL A 1 4.67 -5.16 4.41
N HIS A 2 3.61 -5.94 4.18
CA HIS A 2 2.33 -5.41 3.67
C HIS A 2 1.71 -4.37 4.63
N GLU A 3 1.84 -4.58 5.94
CA GLU A 3 1.34 -3.64 6.96
C GLU A 3 1.98 -2.25 6.88
N GLN A 4 3.26 -2.14 6.51
CA GLN A 4 3.93 -0.85 6.38
C GLN A 4 3.38 -0.07 5.17
N ILE A 5 3.13 -0.76 4.05
CA ILE A 5 2.49 -0.17 2.87
C ILE A 5 1.05 0.27 3.22
N ILE A 6 0.30 -0.56 3.94
CA ILE A 6 -1.09 -0.25 4.36
C ILE A 6 -1.11 0.94 5.31
N ALA A 7 -0.21 1.00 6.30
CA ALA A 7 -0.12 2.11 7.25
C ALA A 7 0.23 3.43 6.55
N LEU A 8 1.22 3.43 5.65
CA LEU A 8 1.61 4.61 4.88
C LEU A 8 0.47 5.06 3.94
N LYS A 9 -0.13 4.12 3.19
CA LYS A 9 -1.23 4.44 2.27
C LYS A 9 -2.49 4.89 3.00
N GLY A 10 -2.80 4.29 4.14
CA GLY A 10 -3.91 4.64 5.01
C GLY A 10 -3.71 6.01 5.68
N GLY A 11 -2.46 6.38 5.96
CA GLY A 11 -2.07 7.71 6.45
C GLY A 11 -2.05 8.80 5.38
N GLY A 12 -2.52 8.54 4.16
CA GLY A 12 -2.58 9.54 3.07
C GLY A 12 -1.30 9.68 2.25
N CYS A 13 -0.29 8.84 2.48
CA CYS A 13 0.95 8.88 1.72
C CYS A 13 0.72 8.48 0.25
N SER A 14 1.42 9.13 -0.69
CA SER A 14 1.32 8.81 -2.13
C SER A 14 1.96 7.45 -2.43
N ILE A 15 1.61 6.84 -3.57
CA ILE A 15 2.18 5.53 -3.94
C ILE A 15 3.69 5.61 -4.17
N ALA A 16 4.17 6.67 -4.82
CA ALA A 16 5.61 6.88 -5.05
C ALA A 16 6.37 7.13 -3.74
N GLU A 17 5.77 7.89 -2.82
CA GLU A 17 6.35 8.14 -1.51
C GLU A 17 6.37 6.87 -0.65
N THR A 18 5.29 6.11 -0.66
CA THR A 18 5.20 4.81 0.01
C THR A 18 6.23 3.82 -0.55
N ALA A 19 6.43 3.81 -1.87
CA ALA A 19 7.44 2.99 -2.52
C ALA A 19 8.86 3.34 -2.06
N ARG A 20 9.19 4.63 -1.97
CA ARG A 20 10.48 5.11 -1.46
C ARG A 20 10.69 4.76 0.02
N LEU A 21 9.68 5.00 0.86
CA LEU A 21 9.77 4.78 2.31
C LEU A 21 9.78 3.29 2.70
N ALA A 22 9.02 2.46 1.98
CA ALA A 22 8.96 1.03 2.24
C ALA A 22 10.05 0.24 1.49
N GLY A 23 10.80 0.86 0.58
CA GLY A 23 11.84 0.20 -0.20
C GLY A 23 11.31 -0.75 -1.28
N PHE A 24 10.08 -0.52 -1.77
CA PHE A 24 9.42 -1.37 -2.77
C PHE A 24 9.22 -0.65 -4.10
N SER A 25 8.99 -1.43 -5.15
CA SER A 25 8.55 -0.87 -6.43
C SER A 25 7.12 -0.31 -6.31
N VAL A 26 6.84 0.76 -7.08
CA VAL A 26 5.50 1.34 -7.22
C VAL A 26 4.46 0.27 -7.60
N SER A 27 4.83 -0.69 -8.44
CA SER A 27 3.97 -1.79 -8.86
C SER A 27 3.60 -2.72 -7.70
N GLN A 28 4.54 -3.03 -6.79
CA GLN A 28 4.24 -3.80 -5.58
C GLN A 28 3.30 -3.05 -4.65
N VAL A 29 3.54 -1.75 -4.42
CA VAL A 29 2.67 -0.91 -3.58
C VAL A 29 1.25 -0.89 -4.13
N LYS A 30 1.08 -0.71 -5.46
CA LYS A 30 -0.23 -0.77 -6.12
C LYS A 30 -0.93 -2.11 -5.90
N ARG A 31 -0.22 -3.22 -6.05
CA ARG A 31 -0.78 -4.57 -5.89
C ARG A 31 -1.25 -4.81 -4.45
N VAL A 32 -0.40 -4.52 -3.47
CA VAL A 32 -0.72 -4.70 -2.04
C VAL A 32 -1.91 -3.82 -1.63
N TRP A 33 -1.94 -2.57 -2.09
CA TRP A 33 -3.05 -1.67 -1.78
C TRP A 33 -4.37 -2.13 -2.41
N ALA A 34 -4.35 -2.60 -3.66
CA ALA A 34 -5.53 -3.16 -4.30
C ALA A 34 -6.04 -4.42 -3.59
N GLN A 35 -5.13 -5.32 -3.17
CA GLN A 35 -5.49 -6.50 -2.36
C GLN A 35 -6.13 -6.10 -1.02
N HIS A 36 -5.57 -5.08 -0.35
CA HIS A 36 -6.14 -4.55 0.90
C HIS A 36 -7.54 -3.95 0.71
N LEU A 37 -7.76 -3.18 -0.35
CA LEU A 37 -9.06 -2.61 -0.67
C LEU A 37 -10.10 -3.70 -1.02
N ALA A 38 -9.69 -4.72 -1.78
CA ALA A 38 -10.56 -5.85 -2.11
C ALA A 38 -10.95 -6.64 -0.84
N ALA A 39 -10.00 -6.92 0.04
CA ALA A 39 -10.28 -7.59 1.32
C ALA A 39 -11.19 -6.76 2.25
N LYS A 40 -11.10 -5.43 2.20
CA LYS A 40 -11.97 -4.54 3.00
C LYS A 40 -13.39 -4.43 2.44
N ALA A 41 -13.58 -4.64 1.14
CA ALA A 41 -14.89 -4.59 0.49
C ALA A 41 -15.71 -5.87 0.67
N ASP A 42 -15.08 -6.97 1.09
CA ASP A 42 -15.71 -8.28 1.33
C ASP A 42 -16.23 -8.47 2.78
N VAL A 43 -16.19 -7.41 3.60
CA VAL A 43 -16.64 -7.35 5.00
C VAL A 43 -17.71 -6.28 5.16
#